data_AF-A0A1Y4AUW3-F1
#
_entry.id   AF-A0A1Y4AUW3-F1
#
_cell.length_a   1.000
_cell.length_b   1.000
_cell.length_c   1.000
_cell.angle_alpha   90.00
_cell.angle_beta   90.00
_cell.angle_gamma   90.00
#
_symmetry.space_group_name_H-M   'P 1'
#
loop_
_entity.id
_entity.type
_entity.pdbx_description
1 polymer ?
#
loop_
_entity_poly.entity_id
_entity_poly.type
_entity_poly.pdbx_seq_one_letter_code
_entity_poly.pdbx_strand_id
1 'polypeptide(L)'
;MIKERKGDLLRSDAAIIAHQVNCLGIMGAGVARQIRHRILTAEQYRTYQQICRKNKEELLGSCSLMLRMDTGTTQYVAHLFAENIPTGRGLDTDYAALRQSLTAMMFLAAQRELSQIAIPGYLGCGLAGGDWETVYSRILIPLFSESCFTLTILYLPDSIRRLWTEFGDIPMNPETECIEQAWHGFSAGTHREEIWHWFEETFQISVAEALMYANNKKKIMR
;
A
#
# COMPACT_ATOMS: atom_id res chain seq x y z
N MET A 1 -6.34 2.75 -13.98
CA MET A 1 -7.53 2.49 -13.11
C MET A 1 -7.07 2.03 -11.74
N ILE A 2 -7.63 2.61 -10.66
CA ILE A 2 -7.37 2.18 -9.28
C ILE A 2 -8.61 1.44 -8.75
N LYS A 3 -8.37 0.31 -8.08
CA LYS A 3 -9.39 -0.50 -7.41
C LYS A 3 -8.98 -0.70 -5.96
N GLU A 4 -9.89 -0.46 -5.03
CA GLU A 4 -9.64 -0.67 -3.62
C GLU A 4 -10.53 -1.80 -3.12
N ARG A 5 -9.98 -2.66 -2.26
CA ARG A 5 -10.72 -3.81 -1.73
C ARG A 5 -10.10 -4.34 -0.45
N LYS A 6 -10.93 -4.96 0.37
CA LYS A 6 -10.49 -5.71 1.54
C LYS A 6 -9.79 -6.99 1.09
N GLY A 7 -8.58 -7.25 1.57
CA GLY A 7 -7.84 -8.46 1.23
C GLY A 7 -6.40 -8.50 1.72
N ASP A 8 -5.77 -9.67 1.57
CA ASP A 8 -4.35 -9.87 1.86
C ASP A 8 -3.56 -9.83 0.56
N LEU A 9 -2.56 -8.95 0.48
CA LEU A 9 -1.66 -8.83 -0.67
C LEU A 9 -1.05 -10.15 -1.09
N LEU A 10 -0.66 -11.00 -0.15
CA LEU A 10 0.02 -12.27 -0.45
C LEU A 10 -0.90 -13.27 -1.18
N ARG A 11 -2.21 -13.04 -1.12
CA ARG A 11 -3.26 -13.83 -1.78
C ARG A 11 -3.76 -13.21 -3.08
N SER A 12 -3.18 -12.10 -3.51
CA SER A 12 -3.58 -11.45 -4.77
C SER A 12 -3.29 -12.32 -5.98
N ASP A 13 -4.20 -12.30 -6.94
CA ASP A 13 -4.11 -12.88 -8.27
C ASP A 13 -3.51 -11.92 -9.32
N ALA A 14 -3.17 -10.69 -8.95
CA ALA A 14 -2.56 -9.72 -9.85
C ALA A 14 -1.23 -10.26 -10.40
N ALA A 15 -0.89 -9.94 -11.64
CA ALA A 15 0.35 -10.41 -12.26
C ALA A 15 1.62 -9.92 -11.51
N ILE A 16 1.52 -8.78 -10.81
CA ILE A 16 2.58 -8.24 -9.96
C ILE A 16 2.01 -7.90 -8.58
N ILE A 17 2.64 -8.39 -7.53
CA ILE A 17 2.46 -7.85 -6.17
C ILE A 17 3.66 -6.98 -5.82
N ALA A 18 3.44 -5.76 -5.34
CA ALA A 18 4.52 -4.82 -5.04
C ALA A 18 4.51 -4.41 -3.57
N HIS A 19 5.71 -4.22 -3.03
CA HIS A 19 5.90 -3.72 -1.67
C HIS A 19 7.14 -2.82 -1.57
N GLN A 20 7.13 -1.91 -0.62
CA GLN A 20 8.29 -1.09 -0.29
C GLN A 20 9.34 -1.93 0.43
N VAL A 21 10.61 -1.75 0.05
CA VAL A 21 11.78 -2.35 0.69
C VAL A 21 12.83 -1.28 1.00
N ASN A 22 13.75 -1.63 1.90
CA ASN A 22 14.92 -0.81 2.18
C ASN A 22 16.16 -1.20 1.36
N CYS A 23 17.13 -0.28 1.32
CA CYS A 23 18.43 -0.45 0.70
C CYS A 23 19.44 -1.26 1.53
N LEU A 24 19.11 -1.65 2.78
CA LEU A 24 20.00 -2.43 3.66
C LEU A 24 19.82 -3.95 3.55
N GLY A 25 18.86 -4.42 2.75
CA GLY A 25 18.66 -5.86 2.58
C GLY A 25 17.92 -6.51 3.76
N ILE A 26 17.06 -5.76 4.45
CA ILE A 26 16.38 -6.20 5.67
C ILE A 26 14.88 -6.33 5.42
N MET A 27 14.33 -7.55 5.55
CA MET A 27 12.89 -7.79 5.57
C MET A 27 12.47 -8.33 6.94
N GLY A 28 12.49 -7.46 7.96
CA GLY A 28 12.37 -7.83 9.38
C GLY A 28 10.97 -7.70 9.98
N ALA A 29 10.07 -6.93 9.38
CA ALA A 29 8.72 -6.71 9.88
C ALA A 29 7.70 -6.44 8.75
N GLY A 30 6.42 -6.28 9.12
CA GLY A 30 5.35 -5.91 8.21
C GLY A 30 5.15 -6.87 7.03
N VAL A 31 4.71 -6.31 5.90
CA VAL A 31 4.50 -7.06 4.65
C VAL A 31 5.81 -7.64 4.09
N ALA A 32 6.93 -6.92 4.24
CA ALA A 32 8.23 -7.38 3.76
C ALA A 32 8.67 -8.68 4.44
N ARG A 33 8.51 -8.80 5.77
CA ARG A 33 8.76 -10.05 6.50
C ARG A 33 7.89 -11.19 6.00
N GLN A 34 6.60 -10.93 5.75
CA GLN A 34 5.69 -11.96 5.26
C GLN A 34 6.07 -12.44 3.86
N ILE A 35 6.41 -11.53 2.95
CA ILE A 35 6.90 -11.86 1.61
C ILE A 35 8.18 -12.69 1.69
N ARG A 36 9.14 -12.31 2.53
CA ARG A 36 10.38 -13.09 2.76
C ARG A 36 10.09 -14.53 3.20
N HIS A 37 9.16 -14.73 4.14
CA HIS A 37 8.94 -16.05 4.73
C HIS A 37 7.96 -16.94 3.97
N ARG A 38 7.03 -16.34 3.20
CA ARG A 38 5.93 -17.07 2.57
C ARG A 38 6.01 -17.13 1.06
N ILE A 39 6.76 -16.23 0.42
CA ILE A 39 6.78 -16.09 -1.04
C ILE A 39 8.20 -16.27 -1.60
N LEU A 40 9.20 -15.60 -1.03
CA LEU A 40 10.55 -15.67 -1.57
C LEU A 40 11.25 -16.98 -1.21
N THR A 41 12.00 -17.53 -2.15
CA THR A 41 12.98 -18.58 -1.86
C THR A 41 14.19 -18.01 -1.10
N ALA A 42 14.95 -18.89 -0.44
CA ALA A 42 16.18 -18.49 0.21
C ALA A 42 17.20 -17.85 -0.77
N GLU A 43 17.22 -18.31 -2.02
CA GLU A 43 18.07 -17.74 -3.07
C GLU A 43 17.60 -16.35 -3.49
N GLN A 44 16.30 -16.14 -3.70
CA GLN A 44 15.74 -14.83 -4.03
C GLN A 44 16.03 -13.79 -2.94
N TYR A 45 15.86 -14.18 -1.68
CA TYR A 45 16.20 -13.30 -0.57
C TYR A 45 17.70 -12.97 -0.54
N ARG A 46 18.59 -13.94 -0.79
CA ARG A 46 20.04 -13.69 -0.91
C ARG A 46 20.35 -12.74 -2.07
N THR A 47 19.69 -12.89 -3.22
CA THR A 47 19.85 -11.97 -4.36
C THR A 47 19.47 -10.54 -3.98
N TYR A 48 18.33 -10.36 -3.30
CA TYR A 48 17.95 -9.05 -2.76
C TYR A 48 19.04 -8.48 -1.83
N GLN A 49 19.54 -9.28 -0.88
CA GLN A 49 20.61 -8.85 0.03
C GLN A 49 21.92 -8.49 -0.70
N GLN A 50 22.29 -9.23 -1.75
CA GLN A 50 23.49 -8.96 -2.55
C GLN A 50 23.37 -7.65 -3.34
N ILE A 51 22.20 -7.40 -3.95
CA ILE A 51 21.92 -6.14 -4.65
C ILE A 51 22.00 -4.96 -3.67
N CYS A 52 21.39 -5.08 -2.48
CA CYS A 52 21.49 -4.08 -1.42
C CYS A 52 22.94 -3.84 -0.97
N ARG A 53 23.70 -4.89 -0.71
CA ARG A 53 25.10 -4.77 -0.29
C ARG A 53 25.97 -4.08 -1.34
N LYS A 54 25.73 -4.35 -2.62
CA LYS A 54 26.52 -3.83 -3.73
C LYS A 54 26.24 -2.35 -3.99
N ASN A 55 24.97 -1.97 -4.05
CA ASN A 55 24.55 -0.66 -4.57
C ASN A 55 24.06 0.29 -3.45
N LYS A 56 23.67 -0.24 -2.28
CA LYS A 56 23.25 0.53 -1.10
C LYS A 56 22.22 1.62 -1.45
N GLU A 57 22.45 2.87 -1.05
CA GLU A 57 21.57 4.02 -1.29
C GLU A 57 21.35 4.32 -2.78
N GLU A 58 22.22 3.87 -3.69
CA GLU A 58 22.03 4.04 -5.15
C GLU A 58 20.81 3.27 -5.66
N LEU A 59 20.23 2.37 -4.86
CA LEU A 59 18.99 1.68 -5.19
C LEU A 59 17.74 2.54 -4.98
N LEU A 60 17.82 3.66 -4.25
CA LEU A 60 16.64 4.51 -4.05
C LEU A 60 16.01 4.90 -5.38
N GLY A 61 14.70 4.72 -5.47
CA GLY A 61 13.94 4.98 -6.69
C GLY A 61 13.97 3.86 -7.73
N SER A 62 14.75 2.80 -7.51
CA SER A 62 14.78 1.65 -8.40
C SER A 62 13.68 0.63 -8.05
N CYS A 63 13.43 -0.28 -8.99
CA CYS A 63 12.56 -1.44 -8.79
C CYS A 63 13.26 -2.70 -9.27
N SER A 64 13.11 -3.79 -8.50
CA SER A 64 13.52 -5.13 -8.91
C SER A 64 12.30 -6.06 -8.97
N LEU A 65 12.20 -6.87 -10.02
CA LEU A 65 11.17 -7.91 -10.15
C LEU A 65 11.79 -9.29 -9.90
N MET A 66 11.13 -10.10 -9.06
CA MET A 66 11.46 -11.51 -8.86
C MET A 66 10.26 -12.38 -9.22
N LEU A 67 10.49 -13.49 -9.94
CA LEU A 67 9.42 -14.43 -10.28
C LEU A 67 8.92 -15.14 -9.01
N ARG A 68 7.62 -15.18 -8.79
CA ARG A 68 7.02 -15.95 -7.71
C ARG A 68 7.02 -17.44 -8.08
N MET A 69 7.52 -18.29 -7.17
CA MET A 69 7.79 -19.70 -7.46
C MET A 69 6.79 -20.66 -6.81
N ASP A 70 5.97 -20.19 -5.87
CA ASP A 70 4.96 -20.97 -5.14
C ASP A 70 3.59 -21.01 -5.83
N THR A 71 3.46 -20.40 -7.02
CA THR A 71 2.21 -20.32 -7.77
C THR A 71 2.26 -21.17 -9.04
N GLY A 72 1.13 -21.75 -9.44
CA GLY A 72 0.98 -22.42 -10.73
C GLY A 72 0.84 -21.46 -11.92
N THR A 73 0.93 -20.15 -11.67
CA THR A 73 0.81 -19.07 -12.66
C THR A 73 2.01 -18.14 -12.57
N THR A 74 2.34 -17.48 -13.69
CA THR A 74 3.38 -16.46 -13.74
C THR A 74 2.94 -15.22 -12.98
N GLN A 75 3.54 -14.99 -11.82
CA GLN A 75 3.36 -13.78 -11.00
C GLN A 75 4.73 -13.25 -10.58
N TYR A 76 4.87 -11.94 -10.40
CA TYR A 76 6.11 -11.31 -9.94
C TYR A 76 5.93 -10.60 -8.61
N VAL A 77 7.01 -10.57 -7.82
CA VAL A 77 7.15 -9.70 -6.66
C VAL A 77 8.00 -8.50 -7.06
N ALA A 78 7.46 -7.30 -6.92
CA ALA A 78 8.16 -6.04 -7.13
C ALA A 78 8.71 -5.49 -5.81
N HIS A 79 10.02 -5.25 -5.77
CA HIS A 79 10.75 -4.63 -4.68
C HIS A 79 10.94 -3.15 -4.98
N LEU A 80 10.12 -2.30 -4.36
CA LEU A 80 10.14 -0.84 -4.54
C LEU A 80 11.13 -0.24 -3.54
N PHE A 81 12.30 0.17 -3.99
CA PHE A 81 13.33 0.74 -3.12
C PHE A 81 13.02 2.20 -2.82
N ALA A 82 12.39 2.45 -1.67
CA ALA A 82 11.95 3.78 -1.25
C ALA A 82 12.25 4.08 0.23
N GLU A 83 13.14 3.31 0.83
CA GLU A 83 13.59 3.46 2.20
C GLU A 83 15.10 3.19 2.18
N ASN A 84 15.92 4.10 2.67
CA ASN A 84 17.35 3.82 2.72
C ASN A 84 17.67 2.92 3.93
N ILE A 85 17.44 3.46 5.12
CA ILE A 85 17.71 2.82 6.40
C ILE A 85 16.37 2.65 7.15
N PRO A 86 15.98 1.43 7.51
CA PRO A 86 14.74 1.19 8.24
C PRO A 86 14.91 1.45 9.73
N THR A 87 14.78 2.70 10.16
CA THR A 87 14.94 3.07 11.57
C THR A 87 13.72 2.68 12.41
N GLY A 88 12.56 2.57 11.77
CA GLY A 88 11.28 2.29 12.42
C GLY A 88 10.78 3.46 13.27
N ARG A 89 11.34 4.67 13.09
CA ARG A 89 11.02 5.88 13.85
C ARG A 89 11.02 7.10 12.94
N GLY A 90 9.96 7.89 13.02
CA GLY A 90 9.82 9.07 12.16
C GLY A 90 9.58 8.66 10.70
N LEU A 91 10.02 9.50 9.76
CA LEU A 91 9.82 9.30 8.33
C LEU A 91 11.06 8.66 7.70
N ASP A 92 10.98 7.38 7.39
CA ASP A 92 12.00 6.62 6.65
C ASP A 92 11.66 6.49 5.16
N THR A 93 10.37 6.56 4.79
CA THR A 93 9.94 6.55 3.39
C THR A 93 10.38 7.83 2.68
N ASP A 94 11.15 7.67 1.61
CA ASP A 94 11.45 8.73 0.65
C ASP A 94 10.35 8.74 -0.43
N TYR A 95 9.50 9.76 -0.41
CA TYR A 95 8.38 9.87 -1.36
C TYR A 95 8.82 10.02 -2.82
N ALA A 96 9.96 10.67 -3.08
CA ALA A 96 10.47 10.82 -4.43
C ALA A 96 10.96 9.46 -4.96
N ALA A 97 11.68 8.71 -4.12
CA ALA A 97 12.09 7.34 -4.42
C ALA A 97 10.89 6.39 -4.54
N LEU A 98 9.83 6.55 -3.74
CA LEU A 98 8.61 5.76 -3.86
C LEU A 98 7.95 6.00 -5.22
N ARG A 99 7.80 7.27 -5.62
CA ARG A 99 7.25 7.62 -6.93
C ARG A 99 8.11 7.05 -8.06
N GLN A 100 9.43 7.21 -7.98
CA GLN A 100 10.36 6.74 -9.01
C GLN A 100 10.35 5.21 -9.14
N SER A 101 10.34 4.49 -8.02
CA SER A 101 10.32 3.02 -8.00
C SER A 101 9.01 2.45 -8.54
N LEU A 102 7.86 3.11 -8.28
CA LEU A 102 6.59 2.77 -8.90
C LEU A 102 6.63 2.99 -10.42
N THR A 103 7.18 4.11 -10.90
CA THR A 103 7.37 4.35 -12.33
C THR A 103 8.30 3.30 -12.96
N ALA A 104 9.39 2.93 -12.30
CA ALA A 104 10.31 1.89 -12.75
C ALA A 104 9.61 0.51 -12.82
N MET A 105 8.79 0.18 -11.82
CA MET A 105 7.96 -1.02 -11.85
C MET A 105 7.01 -1.03 -13.04
N MET A 106 6.29 0.07 -13.29
CA MET A 106 5.37 0.19 -14.44
C MET A 106 6.11 -0.02 -15.76
N PHE A 107 7.31 0.54 -15.91
CA PHE A 107 8.15 0.31 -17.09
C PHE A 107 8.54 -1.17 -17.26
N LEU A 108 9.01 -1.82 -16.19
CA LEU A 108 9.36 -3.24 -16.21
C LEU A 108 8.16 -4.15 -16.48
N ALA A 109 6.98 -3.76 -16.01
CA ALA A 109 5.72 -4.45 -16.23
C ALA A 109 5.27 -4.33 -17.69
N ALA A 110 5.33 -3.13 -18.27
CA ALA A 110 5.02 -2.89 -19.68
C ALA A 110 5.90 -3.72 -20.62
N GLN A 111 7.21 -3.82 -20.34
CA GLN A 111 8.14 -4.66 -21.11
C GLN A 111 7.78 -6.16 -21.10
N ARG A 112 6.97 -6.59 -20.13
CA ARG A 112 6.52 -7.97 -19.95
C ARG A 112 5.04 -8.14 -20.31
N GLU A 113 4.42 -7.10 -20.88
CA GLU A 113 2.99 -7.08 -21.22
C GLU A 113 2.08 -7.35 -20.01
N LEU A 114 2.53 -6.97 -18.81
CA LEU A 114 1.76 -7.11 -17.56
C LEU A 114 1.11 -5.78 -17.23
N SER A 115 -0.19 -5.79 -16.92
CA SER A 115 -0.96 -4.58 -16.59
C SER A 115 -1.65 -4.61 -15.23
N GLN A 116 -1.70 -5.77 -14.57
CA GLN A 116 -2.39 -5.97 -13.29
C GLN A 116 -1.38 -5.95 -12.14
N ILE A 117 -1.47 -4.93 -11.28
CA ILE A 117 -0.58 -4.70 -10.15
C ILE A 117 -1.40 -4.65 -8.87
N ALA A 118 -0.90 -5.26 -7.79
CA ALA A 118 -1.45 -5.12 -6.46
C ALA A 118 -0.43 -4.57 -5.46
N ILE A 119 -0.89 -3.72 -4.54
CA ILE A 119 -0.11 -3.15 -3.43
C ILE A 119 -0.88 -3.29 -2.10
N PRO A 120 -0.19 -3.29 -0.95
CA PRO A 120 -0.87 -3.21 0.33
C PRO A 120 -1.42 -1.79 0.53
N GLY A 121 -2.59 -1.67 1.18
CA GLY A 121 -3.00 -0.39 1.78
C GLY A 121 -1.95 0.08 2.79
N TYR A 122 -1.70 1.39 2.85
CA TYR A 122 -0.62 1.98 3.66
C TYR A 122 0.81 1.59 3.20
N LEU A 123 1.02 1.41 1.88
CA LEU A 123 2.35 1.28 1.29
C LEU A 123 3.27 2.43 1.75
N GLY A 124 4.35 2.11 2.47
CA GLY A 124 5.31 3.10 3.01
C GLY A 124 4.88 3.80 4.31
N CYS A 125 3.63 3.63 4.77
CA CYS A 125 3.06 4.45 5.85
C CYS A 125 3.00 3.78 7.22
N GLY A 126 3.40 2.52 7.32
CA GLY A 126 3.47 1.77 8.57
C GLY A 126 4.72 2.10 9.37
N LEU A 127 5.63 1.12 9.45
CA LEU A 127 6.89 1.25 10.19
C LEU A 127 7.83 2.31 9.62
N ALA A 128 7.73 2.60 8.32
CA ALA A 128 8.55 3.62 7.65
C ALA A 128 7.96 5.05 7.81
N GLY A 129 6.82 5.20 8.48
CA GLY A 129 6.26 6.48 8.92
C GLY A 129 5.82 7.44 7.81
N GLY A 130 5.61 6.97 6.59
CA GLY A 130 4.95 7.74 5.55
C GLY A 130 3.51 8.14 5.91
N ASP A 131 3.01 9.14 5.19
CA ASP A 131 1.66 9.68 5.26
C ASP A 131 0.84 9.12 4.11
N TRP A 132 -0.30 8.48 4.43
CA TRP A 132 -1.07 7.76 3.43
C TRP A 132 -1.77 8.69 2.45
N GLU A 133 -2.24 9.86 2.90
CA GLU A 133 -2.84 10.85 2.00
C GLU A 133 -1.83 11.35 0.96
N THR A 134 -0.58 11.59 1.38
CA THR A 134 0.53 11.92 0.48
C THR A 134 0.79 10.79 -0.52
N VAL A 135 0.89 9.53 -0.07
CA VAL A 135 1.13 8.39 -0.97
C VAL A 135 -0.04 8.20 -1.94
N TYR A 136 -1.26 8.18 -1.43
CA TYR A 136 -2.46 7.92 -2.22
C TYR A 136 -2.72 9.04 -3.22
N SER A 137 -2.92 10.27 -2.75
CA SER A 137 -3.40 11.38 -3.58
C SER A 137 -2.29 12.03 -4.41
N ARG A 138 -1.05 12.07 -3.94
CA ARG A 138 0.05 12.75 -4.65
C ARG A 138 0.95 11.82 -5.46
N ILE A 139 0.92 10.50 -5.19
CA ILE A 139 1.76 9.53 -5.90
C ILE A 139 0.89 8.53 -6.69
N LEU A 140 0.01 7.78 -6.03
CA LEU A 140 -0.73 6.70 -6.67
C LEU A 140 -1.76 7.22 -7.67
N ILE A 141 -2.61 8.17 -7.29
CA ILE A 141 -3.62 8.74 -8.20
C ILE A 141 -2.97 9.29 -9.50
N PRO A 142 -1.97 10.19 -9.44
CA PRO A 142 -1.37 10.73 -10.67
C PRO A 142 -0.71 9.66 -11.54
N LEU A 143 -0.04 8.67 -10.95
CA LEU A 143 0.64 7.63 -11.73
C LEU A 143 -0.33 6.66 -12.42
N PHE A 144 -1.43 6.28 -11.76
CA PHE A 144 -2.29 5.18 -12.23
C PHE A 144 -3.57 5.63 -12.93
N SER A 145 -4.03 6.86 -12.71
CA SER A 145 -5.20 7.41 -13.40
C SER A 145 -4.94 7.66 -14.89
N GLU A 146 -3.71 8.05 -15.25
CA GLU A 146 -3.31 8.35 -16.63
C GLU A 146 -2.71 7.13 -17.37
N SER A 147 -2.66 5.97 -16.72
CA SER A 147 -1.96 4.80 -17.24
C SER A 147 -2.92 3.67 -17.67
N CYS A 148 -2.44 2.77 -18.53
CA CYS A 148 -3.13 1.53 -18.89
C CYS A 148 -3.08 0.45 -17.79
N PHE A 149 -2.43 0.73 -16.67
CA PHE A 149 -2.32 -0.21 -15.56
C PHE A 149 -3.60 -0.23 -14.70
N THR A 150 -3.92 -1.42 -14.21
CA THR A 150 -4.88 -1.60 -13.13
C THR A 150 -4.11 -1.77 -11.83
N LEU A 151 -4.21 -0.79 -10.93
CA LEU A 151 -3.72 -0.89 -9.57
C LEU A 151 -4.83 -1.43 -8.68
N THR A 152 -4.55 -2.48 -7.93
CA THR A 152 -5.40 -2.96 -6.85
C THR A 152 -4.74 -2.69 -5.50
N ILE A 153 -5.39 -1.92 -4.63
CA ILE A 153 -4.94 -1.69 -3.27
C ILE A 153 -5.71 -2.65 -2.35
N LEU A 154 -4.96 -3.50 -1.64
CA LEU A 154 -5.52 -4.51 -0.75
C LEU A 154 -5.35 -4.09 0.71
N TYR A 155 -6.47 -3.83 1.37
CA TYR A 155 -6.51 -3.40 2.75
C TYR A 155 -6.78 -4.58 3.68
N LEU A 156 -5.91 -4.75 4.67
CA LEU A 156 -6.19 -5.62 5.81
C LEU A 156 -7.24 -4.97 6.72
N PRO A 157 -7.97 -5.74 7.55
CA PRO A 157 -8.98 -5.20 8.46
C PRO A 157 -8.47 -4.05 9.35
N ASP A 158 -7.23 -4.14 9.83
CA ASP A 158 -6.65 -3.08 10.67
C ASP A 158 -6.27 -1.84 9.86
N SER A 159 -5.89 -2.00 8.59
CA SER A 159 -5.70 -0.88 7.66
C SER A 159 -7.01 -0.15 7.40
N ILE A 160 -8.13 -0.88 7.24
CA ILE A 160 -9.46 -0.25 7.05
C ILE A 160 -9.86 0.54 8.29
N ARG A 161 -9.62 0.01 9.49
CA ARG A 161 -9.87 0.74 10.75
C ARG A 161 -9.01 1.99 10.86
N ARG A 162 -7.75 1.92 10.45
CA ARG A 162 -6.86 3.09 10.40
C ARG A 162 -7.43 4.14 9.46
N LEU A 163 -7.86 3.75 8.26
CA LEU A 163 -8.44 4.66 7.27
C LEU A 163 -9.72 5.33 7.79
N TRP A 164 -10.56 4.57 8.47
CA TRP A 164 -11.75 5.11 9.14
C TRP A 164 -11.42 6.09 10.27
N THR A 165 -10.35 5.83 11.02
CA THR A 165 -9.90 6.74 12.08
C THR A 165 -9.40 8.05 11.47
N GLU A 166 -8.57 7.96 10.42
CA GLU A 166 -8.06 9.12 9.69
C GLU A 166 -9.20 9.93 9.07
N PHE A 167 -10.27 9.28 8.56
CA PHE A 167 -11.48 9.97 8.12
C PHE A 167 -12.17 10.74 9.25
N GLY A 168 -12.24 10.17 10.45
CA GLY A 168 -12.83 10.81 11.62
C GLY A 168 -12.09 12.06 12.09
N ASP A 169 -10.83 12.23 11.71
CA ASP A 169 -10.01 13.41 12.02
C ASP A 169 -10.14 14.52 10.96
N ILE A 170 -10.88 14.29 9.86
CA ILE A 170 -11.09 15.28 8.80
C ILE A 170 -12.08 16.35 9.26
N PRO A 171 -11.71 17.66 9.18
CA PRO A 171 -12.62 18.75 9.49
C PRO A 171 -13.92 18.68 8.68
N MET A 172 -15.05 18.90 9.37
CA MET A 172 -16.38 18.71 8.82
C MET A 172 -17.28 19.87 9.22
N ASN A 173 -18.05 20.38 8.28
CA ASN A 173 -19.05 21.40 8.55
C ASN A 173 -20.19 20.77 9.39
N PRO A 174 -20.50 21.31 10.58
CA PRO A 174 -21.48 20.71 11.49
C PRO A 174 -22.94 20.86 11.02
N GLU A 175 -23.21 21.76 10.07
CA GLU A 175 -24.57 21.97 9.53
C GLU A 175 -24.81 21.14 8.27
N THR A 176 -23.83 21.07 7.37
CA THR A 176 -23.97 20.37 6.09
C THR A 176 -23.43 18.95 6.11
N GLU A 177 -22.67 18.58 7.15
CA GLU A 177 -21.99 17.28 7.29
C GLU A 177 -21.04 16.96 6.11
N CYS A 178 -20.56 17.99 5.41
CA CYS A 178 -19.58 17.89 4.34
C CYS A 178 -18.16 18.05 4.88
N ILE A 179 -17.21 17.31 4.30
CA ILE A 179 -15.78 17.49 4.61
C ILE A 179 -15.28 18.86 4.12
N GLU A 180 -14.46 19.54 4.91
CA GLU A 180 -13.97 20.90 4.58
C GLU A 180 -12.66 20.89 3.78
N GLN A 181 -12.04 19.71 3.64
CA GLN A 181 -10.82 19.50 2.86
C GLN A 181 -10.92 18.22 2.04
N ALA A 182 -10.13 18.13 0.97
CA ALA A 182 -10.02 16.90 0.20
C ALA A 182 -9.36 15.79 1.02
N TRP A 183 -9.79 14.55 0.82
CA TRP A 183 -9.28 13.38 1.53
C TRP A 183 -9.52 12.12 0.72
N HIS A 184 -8.50 11.26 0.58
CA HIS A 184 -8.58 9.95 -0.05
C HIS A 184 -9.29 9.96 -1.42
N GLY A 185 -9.03 10.99 -2.23
CA GLY A 185 -9.64 11.18 -3.56
C GLY A 185 -11.02 11.85 -3.56
N PHE A 186 -11.64 12.08 -2.40
CA PHE A 186 -12.85 12.89 -2.27
C PHE A 186 -12.51 14.38 -2.22
N SER A 187 -13.34 15.20 -2.88
CA SER A 187 -13.19 16.66 -2.86
C SER A 187 -13.75 17.27 -1.56
N ALA A 188 -13.20 18.42 -1.16
CA ALA A 188 -13.88 19.27 -0.18
C ALA A 188 -15.34 19.53 -0.63
N GLY A 189 -16.28 19.43 0.31
CA GLY A 189 -17.71 19.51 0.04
C GLY A 189 -18.42 18.15 -0.12
N THR A 190 -17.69 17.03 -0.21
CA THR A 190 -18.32 15.70 -0.23
C THR A 190 -19.03 15.42 1.09
N HIS A 191 -20.28 14.93 1.02
CA HIS A 191 -21.07 14.59 2.19
C HIS A 191 -20.52 13.33 2.88
N ARG A 192 -20.48 13.31 4.22
CA ARG A 192 -19.90 12.19 4.98
C ARG A 192 -20.56 10.83 4.70
N GLU A 193 -21.86 10.82 4.39
CA GLU A 193 -22.59 9.57 4.10
C GLU A 193 -22.16 8.96 2.77
N GLU A 194 -21.73 9.76 1.79
CA GLU A 194 -21.16 9.23 0.55
C GLU A 194 -19.88 8.45 0.83
N ILE A 195 -19.02 8.99 1.70
CA ILE A 195 -17.77 8.36 2.12
C ILE A 195 -18.06 7.11 2.95
N TRP A 196 -19.08 7.16 3.82
CA TRP A 196 -19.54 5.98 4.56
C TRP A 196 -19.96 4.87 3.61
N HIS A 197 -20.86 5.14 2.66
CA HIS A 197 -21.32 4.14 1.69
C HIS A 197 -20.15 3.61 0.86
N TRP A 198 -19.20 4.47 0.49
CA TRP A 198 -17.97 4.03 -0.15
C TRP A 198 -17.18 3.02 0.70
N PHE A 199 -17.06 3.20 2.02
CA PHE A 199 -16.43 2.19 2.88
C PHE A 199 -17.16 0.85 2.84
N GLU A 200 -18.50 0.87 2.91
CA GLU A 200 -19.32 -0.34 2.91
C GLU A 200 -19.21 -1.10 1.58
N GLU A 201 -19.29 -0.38 0.47
CA GLU A 201 -19.20 -0.94 -0.87
C GLU A 201 -17.77 -1.42 -1.21
N THR A 202 -16.76 -0.59 -0.93
CA THR A 202 -15.36 -0.88 -1.28
C THR A 202 -14.81 -2.05 -0.49
N PHE A 203 -15.13 -2.12 0.80
CA PHE A 203 -14.57 -3.14 1.69
C PHE A 203 -15.53 -4.29 1.99
N GLN A 204 -16.78 -4.21 1.52
CA GLN A 204 -17.83 -5.21 1.76
C GLN A 204 -18.00 -5.48 3.26
N ILE A 205 -18.21 -4.40 4.01
CA ILE A 205 -18.37 -4.39 5.47
C ILE A 205 -19.59 -3.56 5.86
N SER A 206 -20.12 -3.77 7.06
CA SER A 206 -20.98 -2.78 7.72
C SER A 206 -20.08 -1.82 8.51
N VAL A 207 -20.11 -0.53 8.20
CA VAL A 207 -19.34 0.48 8.95
C VAL A 207 -19.80 0.52 10.42
N ALA A 208 -21.11 0.50 10.64
CA ALA A 208 -21.70 0.48 11.97
C ALA A 208 -21.13 -0.67 12.82
N GLU A 209 -21.21 -1.92 12.33
CA GLU A 209 -20.75 -3.08 13.08
C GLU A 209 -19.23 -3.20 13.15
N ALA A 210 -18.55 -3.01 12.02
CA ALA A 210 -17.14 -3.34 11.88
C ALA A 210 -16.19 -2.22 12.35
N LEU A 211 -16.63 -0.96 12.29
CA LEU A 211 -15.78 0.22 12.53
C LEU A 211 -16.26 1.05 13.72
N MET A 212 -17.57 1.24 13.91
CA MET A 212 -18.08 2.02 15.05
C MET A 212 -18.20 1.18 16.33
N TYR A 213 -18.91 0.04 16.26
CA TYR A 213 -19.19 -0.77 17.45
C TYR A 213 -18.09 -1.76 17.86
N ALA A 214 -17.09 -1.97 17.00
CA ALA A 214 -15.96 -2.85 17.30
C ALA A 214 -15.16 -2.42 18.54
N ASN A 215 -15.13 -1.12 18.86
CA ASN A 215 -14.50 -0.58 20.07
C ASN A 215 -15.32 -0.84 21.36
N ASN A 216 -16.64 -1.05 21.25
CA ASN A 216 -17.49 -1.32 22.43
C ASN A 216 -17.36 -2.77 22.94
N LYS A 217 -17.10 -3.76 22.07
CA LYS A 217 -16.91 -5.15 22.53
C LYS A 217 -15.65 -5.34 23.38
N LYS A 218 -14.58 -4.58 23.13
CA LYS A 218 -13.35 -4.60 23.97
C LYS A 218 -13.54 -3.95 25.34
N LYS A 219 -14.52 -3.05 25.50
CA LYS A 219 -14.86 -2.43 26.80
C LYS A 219 -15.76 -3.31 27.67
N ILE A 220 -16.56 -4.20 27.08
CA ILE A 220 -17.48 -5.09 27.81
C ILE A 220 -16.78 -6.37 28.30
N MET A 221 -15.58 -6.69 27.77
CA MET A 221 -14.77 -7.84 28.18
C MET A 221 -13.56 -7.47 29.07
N ARG A 222 -13.60 -6.32 29.76
CA ARG A 222 -12.62 -5.94 30.77
C ARG A 222 -13.26 -5.83 32.14
#